data_AF-A0A1F2YPN7-F1
#
_entry.id   AF-A0A1F2YPN7-F1
#
_cell.length_a   1.000
_cell.length_b   1.000
_cell.length_c   1.000
_cell.angle_alpha   90.00
_cell.angle_beta   90.00
_cell.angle_gamma   90.00
#
_symmetry.space_group_name_H-M   'P 1'
#
loop_
_entity.id
_entity.type
_entity.pdbx_description
1 polymer ?
#
loop_
_entity_poly.entity_id
_entity_poly.type
_entity_poly.pdbx_seq_one_letter_code
_entity_poly.pdbx_strand_id
1 'polypeptide(L)'
;MTDLFPSPEGGAEHQRLGARVAAFMRMGAPLLVAAADARFWGDESPARSLQEEAALFSRMLESAVTIGRAAAERIGAWNRPGDDWARWTLASAAAGLVAAHYRATGKVLVASEAGPYLDAVAESAGIAGARADAPPEHGPGTMDVPLWVDMVRAMGPVVAAIARHAFAQDEEALAVRVLTHLRKGTGRAVDRILGDAPDPGGRATAFSAMMTLAGELYAECHYSEMERILALPEDERQAYADAEGEEESLVSVFRAFDARLSMVFVVAQAVRQQGGLS
;
A
#
# COMPACT_ATOMS: atom_id res chain seq x y z
N MET A 1 -32.73 -38.04 24.68
CA MET A 1 -31.29 -37.99 24.33
C MET A 1 -31.25 -37.50 22.89
N THR A 2 -31.50 -36.21 22.73
CA THR A 2 -31.87 -35.59 21.45
C THR A 2 -30.89 -34.46 21.21
N ASP A 3 -30.28 -34.50 20.02
CA ASP A 3 -29.48 -33.47 19.36
C ASP A 3 -28.17 -33.01 20.03
N LEU A 4 -27.09 -33.75 19.73
CA LEU A 4 -25.68 -33.36 19.94
C LEU A 4 -24.98 -32.92 18.64
N PHE A 5 -25.71 -32.73 17.54
CA PHE A 5 -25.16 -32.19 16.30
C PHE A 5 -25.64 -30.74 16.11
N PRO A 6 -24.74 -29.75 16.06
CA PRO A 6 -25.14 -28.38 15.78
C PRO A 6 -25.82 -28.31 14.40
N SER A 7 -26.96 -27.63 14.34
CA SER A 7 -27.66 -27.32 13.09
C SER A 7 -26.69 -26.66 12.09
N PRO A 8 -26.75 -27.00 10.78
CA PRO A 8 -25.89 -26.40 9.76
C PRO A 8 -25.99 -24.85 9.69
N GLU A 9 -27.08 -24.27 10.21
CA GLU A 9 -27.26 -22.82 10.35
C GLU A 9 -26.29 -22.19 11.38
N GLY A 10 -25.92 -22.92 12.43
CA GLY A 10 -24.95 -22.47 13.43
C GLY A 10 -23.53 -22.36 12.87
N GLY A 11 -23.17 -23.20 11.88
CA GLY A 11 -21.87 -23.14 11.22
C GLY A 11 -21.67 -21.88 10.38
N ALA A 12 -22.71 -21.43 9.67
CA ALA A 12 -22.66 -20.23 8.85
C ALA A 12 -22.56 -18.95 9.70
N GLU A 13 -23.23 -18.89 10.84
CA GLU A 13 -23.16 -17.75 11.75
C GLU A 13 -21.78 -17.62 12.42
N HIS A 14 -21.19 -18.73 12.86
CA HIS A 14 -19.83 -18.74 13.44
C HIS A 14 -18.77 -18.35 12.40
N GLN A 15 -18.90 -18.81 11.14
CA GLN A 15 -18.01 -18.39 10.06
C GLN A 15 -18.14 -16.89 9.74
N ARG A 16 -19.38 -16.36 9.74
CA ARG A 16 -19.63 -14.92 9.55
C ARG A 16 -19.05 -14.08 10.68
N LEU A 17 -19.21 -14.52 11.94
CA LEU A 17 -18.61 -13.84 13.09
C LEU A 17 -17.08 -13.87 13.01
N GLY A 18 -16.48 -15.02 12.71
CA GLY A 18 -15.03 -15.15 12.52
C GLY A 18 -14.50 -14.23 11.42
N ALA A 19 -15.19 -14.14 10.28
CA ALA A 19 -14.83 -13.23 9.19
C ALA A 19 -14.92 -11.75 9.61
N ARG A 20 -15.95 -11.36 10.36
CA ARG A 20 -16.11 -10.00 10.89
C ARG A 20 -15.02 -9.64 11.88
N VAL A 21 -14.68 -10.54 12.81
CA VAL A 21 -13.58 -10.32 13.75
C VAL A 21 -12.25 -10.22 13.00
N ALA A 22 -12.00 -11.09 12.03
CA ALA A 22 -10.78 -11.03 11.22
C ALA A 22 -10.67 -9.70 10.43
N ALA A 23 -11.77 -9.24 9.83
CA ALA A 23 -11.81 -7.95 9.14
C ALA A 23 -11.59 -6.78 10.12
N PHE A 24 -12.24 -6.80 11.29
CA PHE A 24 -12.03 -5.81 12.33
C PHE A 24 -10.57 -5.79 12.80
N MET A 25 -9.95 -6.94 13.03
CA MET A 25 -8.54 -7.02 13.44
C MET A 25 -7.59 -6.51 12.36
N ARG A 26 -7.86 -6.82 11.08
CA ARG A 26 -7.05 -6.34 9.94
C ARG A 26 -7.11 -4.83 9.75
N MET A 27 -8.25 -4.20 10.03
CA MET A 27 -8.38 -2.74 10.00
C MET A 27 -7.88 -2.11 11.30
N GLY A 28 -8.30 -2.65 12.45
CA GLY A 28 -8.10 -2.05 13.76
C GLY A 28 -6.66 -2.10 14.25
N ALA A 29 -5.96 -3.23 14.05
CA ALA A 29 -4.59 -3.39 14.53
C ALA A 29 -3.62 -2.31 13.99
N PRO A 30 -3.50 -2.06 12.67
CA PRO A 30 -2.57 -1.04 12.19
C PRO A 30 -2.92 0.36 12.70
N LEU A 31 -4.20 0.69 12.84
CA LEU A 31 -4.66 2.00 13.32
C LEU A 31 -4.38 2.19 14.82
N LEU A 32 -4.62 1.16 15.64
CA LEU A 32 -4.29 1.19 17.08
C LEU A 32 -2.79 1.34 17.31
N VAL A 33 -1.97 0.60 16.56
CA VAL A 33 -0.51 0.72 16.63
C VAL A 33 -0.07 2.13 16.22
N ALA A 34 -0.61 2.68 15.13
CA ALA A 34 -0.31 4.05 14.70
C ALA A 34 -0.74 5.12 15.73
N ALA A 35 -1.90 4.95 16.37
CA ALA A 35 -2.36 5.84 17.44
C ALA A 35 -1.45 5.79 18.67
N ALA A 36 -0.90 4.61 18.99
CA ALA A 36 0.06 4.43 20.08
C ALA A 36 1.44 5.03 19.74
N ASP A 37 1.93 4.83 18.51
CA ASP A 37 3.23 5.33 18.05
C ASP A 37 3.29 6.86 18.04
N ALA A 38 2.17 7.53 17.71
CA ALA A 38 2.07 8.99 17.71
C ALA A 38 2.32 9.63 19.09
N ARG A 39 2.25 8.85 20.19
CA ARG A 39 2.61 9.33 21.53
C ARG A 39 4.10 9.64 21.67
N PHE A 40 4.95 9.10 20.79
CA PHE A 40 6.41 9.27 20.85
C PHE A 40 6.94 10.44 20.00
N TRP A 41 6.11 11.04 19.14
CA TRP A 41 6.52 12.11 18.23
C TRP A 41 6.27 13.53 18.77
N GLY A 42 5.59 13.67 19.92
CA GLY A 42 5.31 14.95 20.54
C GLY A 42 6.20 15.20 21.74
N ASP A 43 6.98 16.29 21.70
CA ASP A 43 7.61 16.90 22.88
C ASP A 43 6.57 17.02 24.00
N GLU A 44 6.79 16.30 25.10
CA GLU A 44 6.04 16.34 26.37
C GLU A 44 4.50 16.51 26.28
N SER A 45 3.85 15.99 25.23
CA SER A 45 2.39 16.06 25.16
C SER A 45 1.80 15.19 26.27
N PRO A 46 0.93 15.74 27.13
CA PRO A 46 0.33 14.96 28.21
C PRO A 46 -0.35 13.72 27.63
N ALA A 47 -0.24 12.61 28.35
CA ALA A 47 -0.86 11.35 27.94
C ALA A 47 -2.34 11.59 27.63
N ARG A 48 -2.76 11.25 26.40
CA ARG A 48 -4.16 11.35 25.98
C ARG A 48 -5.02 10.51 26.91
N SER A 49 -6.19 11.03 27.26
CA SER A 49 -7.22 10.25 27.93
C SER A 49 -7.70 9.09 27.05
N LEU A 50 -8.19 8.00 27.66
CA LEU A 50 -8.76 6.88 26.92
C LEU A 50 -9.89 7.32 25.98
N GLN A 51 -10.65 8.34 26.36
CA GLN A 51 -11.71 8.93 25.54
C GLN A 51 -11.16 9.59 24.28
N GLU A 52 -10.06 10.35 24.38
CA GLU A 52 -9.42 10.99 23.22
C GLU A 52 -8.81 9.98 22.26
N GLU A 53 -8.27 8.87 22.78
CA GLU A 53 -7.73 7.78 21.96
C GLU A 53 -8.81 7.00 21.25
N ALA A 54 -9.91 6.70 21.94
CA ALA A 54 -11.08 6.09 21.31
C ALA A 54 -11.65 6.99 20.20
N ALA A 55 -11.70 8.31 20.43
CA ALA A 55 -12.14 9.27 19.43
C ALA A 55 -11.18 9.33 18.22
N LEU A 56 -9.86 9.33 18.44
CA LEU A 56 -8.88 9.26 17.38
C LEU A 56 -9.01 7.97 16.57
N PHE A 57 -9.05 6.82 17.24
CA PHE A 57 -9.21 5.52 16.59
C PHE A 57 -10.48 5.48 15.75
N SER A 58 -11.59 6.02 16.26
CA SER A 58 -12.86 6.10 15.52
C SER A 58 -12.72 6.93 14.25
N ARG A 59 -12.11 8.11 14.31
CA ARG A 59 -11.86 8.95 13.11
C ARG A 59 -10.96 8.25 12.09
N MET A 60 -9.91 7.58 12.55
CA MET A 60 -9.01 6.82 11.68
C MET A 60 -9.74 5.65 10.98
N LEU A 61 -10.59 4.94 11.72
CA LEU A 61 -11.40 3.84 11.20
C LEU A 61 -12.44 4.34 10.18
N GLU A 62 -13.15 5.43 10.51
CA GLU A 62 -14.11 6.08 9.60
C GLU A 62 -13.44 6.51 8.30
N SER A 63 -12.23 7.09 8.38
CA SER A 63 -11.48 7.45 7.19
C SER A 63 -11.07 6.23 6.37
N ALA A 64 -10.54 5.18 7.02
CA ALA A 64 -10.18 3.94 6.33
C ALA A 64 -11.36 3.30 5.59
N VAL A 65 -12.55 3.28 6.20
CA VAL A 65 -13.78 2.79 5.55
C VAL A 65 -14.17 3.69 4.38
N THR A 66 -14.09 5.01 4.54
CA THR A 66 -14.44 5.98 3.48
C THR A 66 -13.50 5.87 2.28
N ILE A 67 -12.19 5.77 2.51
CA ILE A 67 -11.17 5.54 1.48
C ILE A 67 -11.38 4.17 0.82
N GLY A 68 -11.63 3.13 1.61
CA GLY A 68 -11.92 1.78 1.11
C GLY A 68 -13.14 1.74 0.19
N ARG A 69 -14.20 2.47 0.53
CA ARG A 69 -15.38 2.68 -0.34
C ARG A 69 -14.99 3.40 -1.62
N ALA A 70 -14.26 4.50 -1.54
CA ALA A 70 -13.83 5.26 -2.71
C ALA A 70 -12.94 4.43 -3.65
N ALA A 71 -12.14 3.50 -3.11
CA ALA A 71 -11.38 2.52 -3.89
C ALA A 71 -12.31 1.48 -4.54
N ALA A 72 -13.29 0.96 -3.80
CA ALA A 72 -14.25 -0.02 -4.29
C ALA A 72 -15.14 0.53 -5.43
N GLU A 73 -15.48 1.82 -5.38
CA GLU A 73 -16.20 2.54 -6.43
C GLU A 73 -15.38 2.59 -7.73
N ARG A 74 -14.08 2.92 -7.65
CA ARG A 74 -13.17 3.00 -8.81
C ARG A 74 -13.02 1.68 -9.57
N ILE A 75 -13.12 0.56 -8.87
CA ILE A 75 -13.06 -0.78 -9.48
C ILE A 75 -14.43 -1.38 -9.81
N GLY A 76 -15.51 -0.64 -9.58
CA GLY A 76 -16.88 -1.11 -9.82
C GLY A 76 -17.36 -2.22 -8.86
N ALA A 77 -16.64 -2.48 -7.77
CA ALA A 77 -16.99 -3.49 -6.76
C ALA A 77 -18.02 -2.97 -5.73
N TRP A 78 -18.33 -1.67 -5.72
CA TRP A 78 -19.26 -1.10 -4.73
C TRP A 78 -20.70 -1.61 -4.87
N ASN A 79 -21.23 -1.64 -6.11
CA ASN A 79 -22.65 -1.94 -6.37
C ASN A 79 -22.92 -3.40 -6.75
N ARG A 80 -21.88 -4.25 -6.78
CA ARG A 80 -22.01 -5.65 -7.20
C ARG A 80 -22.40 -6.55 -6.02
N PRO A 81 -23.52 -7.29 -6.13
CA PRO A 81 -23.86 -8.33 -5.15
C PRO A 81 -22.75 -9.39 -5.13
N GLY A 82 -22.26 -9.76 -3.94
CA GLY A 82 -21.18 -10.75 -3.77
C GLY A 82 -19.78 -10.16 -3.56
N ASP A 83 -19.56 -8.86 -3.84
CA ASP A 83 -18.26 -8.20 -3.69
C ASP A 83 -18.00 -7.63 -2.28
N ASP A 84 -18.69 -8.16 -1.26
CA ASP A 84 -18.44 -7.78 0.14
C ASP A 84 -16.98 -7.99 0.53
N TRP A 85 -16.40 -9.10 0.08
CA TRP A 85 -15.00 -9.42 0.35
C TRP A 85 -14.04 -8.35 -0.21
N ALA A 86 -14.33 -7.80 -1.39
CA ALA A 86 -13.54 -6.76 -2.04
C ALA A 86 -13.59 -5.46 -1.23
N ARG A 87 -14.81 -5.07 -0.82
CA ARG A 87 -15.06 -3.88 0.03
C ARG A 87 -14.30 -3.99 1.36
N TRP A 88 -14.38 -5.13 2.04
CA TRP A 88 -13.66 -5.37 3.29
C TRP A 88 -12.14 -5.36 3.12
N THR A 89 -11.64 -5.94 2.03
CA THR A 89 -10.21 -6.03 1.79
C THR A 89 -9.63 -4.66 1.43
N LEU A 90 -10.35 -3.85 0.66
CA LEU A 90 -9.96 -2.48 0.35
C LEU A 90 -10.02 -1.57 1.57
N ALA A 91 -11.04 -1.69 2.42
CA ALA A 91 -11.06 -0.98 3.71
C ALA A 91 -9.89 -1.38 4.61
N SER A 92 -9.48 -2.65 4.59
CA SER A 92 -8.29 -3.13 5.31
C SER A 92 -7.00 -2.56 4.72
N ALA A 93 -6.87 -2.49 3.40
CA ALA A 93 -5.72 -1.87 2.75
C ALA A 93 -5.65 -0.35 3.04
N ALA A 94 -6.80 0.33 2.98
CA ALA A 94 -6.95 1.73 3.33
C ALA A 94 -6.61 2.00 4.82
N ALA A 95 -6.93 1.07 5.73
CA ALA A 95 -6.51 1.19 7.12
C ALA A 95 -4.98 1.20 7.26
N GLY A 96 -4.27 0.38 6.47
CA GLY A 96 -2.81 0.43 6.38
C GLY A 96 -2.29 1.79 5.89
N LEU A 97 -2.93 2.34 4.85
CA LEU A 97 -2.60 3.65 4.29
C LEU A 97 -2.81 4.79 5.31
N VAL A 98 -3.96 4.82 5.98
CA VAL A 98 -4.28 5.81 7.03
C VAL A 98 -3.30 5.69 8.20
N ALA A 99 -2.98 4.46 8.63
CA ALA A 99 -2.01 4.22 9.70
C ALA A 99 -0.62 4.75 9.33
N ALA A 100 -0.14 4.43 8.13
CA ALA A 100 1.17 4.85 7.64
C ALA A 100 1.26 6.39 7.55
N HIS A 101 0.25 7.03 6.95
CA HIS A 101 0.18 8.48 6.88
C HIS A 101 0.11 9.13 8.27
N TYR A 102 -0.72 8.61 9.18
CA TYR A 102 -0.84 9.15 10.54
C TYR A 102 0.46 9.06 11.33
N ARG A 103 1.23 7.97 11.21
CA ARG A 103 2.56 7.87 11.83
C ARG A 103 3.55 8.87 11.27
N ALA A 104 3.45 9.16 9.98
CA ALA A 104 4.32 10.12 9.29
C ALA A 104 4.01 11.57 9.66
N THR A 105 2.73 11.94 9.73
CA THR A 105 2.29 13.35 9.80
C THR A 105 1.62 13.76 11.11
N GLY A 106 1.19 12.79 11.92
CA GLY A 106 0.30 13.02 13.07
C GLY A 106 -1.13 13.42 12.70
N LYS A 107 -1.48 13.44 11.40
CA LYS A 107 -2.80 13.82 10.88
C LYS A 107 -3.51 12.62 10.28
N VAL A 108 -4.84 12.56 10.41
CA VAL A 108 -5.63 11.48 9.83
C VAL A 108 -5.80 11.77 8.35
N LEU A 109 -5.28 10.89 7.48
CA LEU A 109 -5.48 10.96 6.04
C LEU A 109 -6.97 10.94 5.74
N VAL A 110 -7.50 11.89 4.97
CA VAL A 110 -8.92 11.91 4.56
C VAL A 110 -9.12 11.45 3.11
N ALA A 111 -10.35 11.13 2.73
CA ALA A 111 -10.66 10.57 1.41
C ALA A 111 -10.33 11.49 0.23
N SER A 112 -10.42 12.82 0.40
CA SER A 112 -10.02 13.78 -0.64
C SER A 112 -8.50 13.76 -0.89
N GLU A 113 -7.70 13.61 0.16
CA GLU A 113 -6.24 13.50 0.06
C GLU A 113 -5.81 12.15 -0.50
N ALA A 114 -6.56 11.08 -0.20
CA ALA A 114 -6.28 9.76 -0.75
C ALA A 114 -6.70 9.59 -2.22
N GLY A 115 -7.60 10.45 -2.72
CA GLY A 115 -8.17 10.36 -4.07
C GLY A 115 -7.14 10.20 -5.17
N PRO A 116 -6.14 11.09 -5.27
CA PRO A 116 -5.08 11.00 -6.27
C PRO A 116 -4.30 9.69 -6.25
N TYR A 117 -4.00 9.17 -5.06
CA TYR A 117 -3.30 7.89 -4.92
C TYR A 117 -4.15 6.73 -5.43
N LEU A 118 -5.45 6.76 -5.15
CA LEU A 118 -6.40 5.76 -5.63
C LEU A 118 -6.59 5.85 -7.15
N ASP A 119 -6.57 7.05 -7.73
CA ASP A 119 -6.65 7.27 -9.17
C ASP A 119 -5.39 6.77 -9.88
N ALA A 120 -4.21 7.02 -9.31
CA ALA A 120 -2.94 6.48 -9.79
C ALA A 120 -2.91 4.95 -9.76
N VAL A 121 -3.46 4.33 -8.70
CA VAL A 121 -3.64 2.87 -8.60
C VAL A 121 -4.61 2.37 -9.67
N ALA A 122 -5.72 3.08 -9.90
CA ALA A 122 -6.71 2.72 -10.92
C ALA A 122 -6.14 2.71 -12.33
N GLU A 123 -5.47 3.78 -12.71
CA GLU A 123 -4.77 3.88 -14.00
C GLU A 123 -3.73 2.77 -14.12
N SER A 124 -3.01 2.52 -13.02
CA SER A 124 -1.94 1.53 -13.01
C SER A 124 -2.43 0.09 -13.18
N ALA A 125 -3.59 -0.24 -12.59
CA ALA A 125 -4.22 -1.55 -12.65
C ALA A 125 -4.94 -1.80 -13.99
N GLY A 126 -5.58 -0.78 -14.58
CA GLY A 126 -6.23 -0.91 -15.90
C GLY A 126 -5.27 -1.33 -17.02
N ILE A 127 -4.01 -0.92 -16.93
CA ILE A 127 -2.93 -1.32 -17.85
C ILE A 127 -2.43 -2.75 -17.57
N ALA A 128 -2.52 -3.24 -16.32
CA ALA A 128 -2.12 -4.60 -15.96
C ALA A 128 -3.17 -5.63 -16.38
N GLY A 129 -4.46 -5.34 -16.20
CA GLY A 129 -5.57 -6.17 -16.67
C GLY A 129 -5.59 -6.33 -18.19
N ALA A 130 -5.13 -5.32 -18.94
CA ALA A 130 -4.99 -5.39 -20.40
C ALA A 130 -3.86 -6.32 -20.90
N ARG A 131 -2.95 -6.77 -20.02
CA ARG A 131 -1.83 -7.67 -20.35
C ARG A 131 -2.04 -9.11 -19.90
N ALA A 132 -3.04 -9.37 -19.07
CA ALA A 132 -3.43 -10.72 -18.69
C ALA A 132 -4.48 -11.21 -19.70
N ASP A 133 -4.06 -12.00 -20.70
CA ASP A 133 -4.95 -12.71 -21.64
C ASP A 133 -5.81 -13.73 -20.87
N ALA A 134 -6.87 -13.25 -20.20
CA ALA A 134 -7.85 -14.09 -19.54
C ALA A 134 -8.96 -14.50 -20.53
N PRO A 135 -9.40 -15.77 -20.54
CA PRO A 135 -10.48 -16.21 -21.41
C PRO A 135 -11.79 -15.45 -21.13
N PRO A 136 -12.58 -15.14 -22.18
CA PRO A 136 -13.70 -14.18 -22.14
C PRO A 136 -14.93 -14.64 -21.34
N GLU A 137 -14.85 -15.77 -20.65
CA GLU A 137 -15.96 -16.34 -19.87
C GLU A 137 -16.12 -15.67 -18.48
N HIS A 138 -15.13 -14.90 -18.05
CA HIS A 138 -15.21 -14.06 -16.85
C HIS A 138 -15.17 -12.61 -17.31
N GLY A 139 -16.31 -11.93 -17.26
CA GLY A 139 -16.41 -10.52 -17.65
C GLY A 139 -15.39 -9.62 -16.93
N PRO A 140 -15.19 -8.38 -17.40
CA PRO A 140 -14.19 -7.48 -16.85
C PRO A 140 -14.46 -7.21 -15.35
N GLY A 141 -13.61 -7.76 -14.48
CA GLY A 141 -13.49 -7.27 -13.11
C GLY A 141 -13.59 -8.25 -11.93
N THR A 142 -13.30 -9.55 -12.07
CA THR A 142 -13.14 -10.43 -10.88
C THR A 142 -11.69 -10.80 -10.56
N MET A 143 -10.79 -10.87 -11.56
CA MET A 143 -9.38 -11.24 -11.32
C MET A 143 -8.47 -10.08 -10.83
N ASP A 144 -8.91 -8.82 -10.90
CA ASP A 144 -8.03 -7.67 -10.62
C ASP A 144 -8.16 -7.07 -9.21
N VAL A 145 -9.16 -7.48 -8.42
CA VAL A 145 -9.37 -6.95 -7.06
C VAL A 145 -8.20 -7.27 -6.12
N PRO A 146 -7.61 -8.48 -6.11
CA PRO A 146 -6.44 -8.77 -5.27
C PRO A 146 -5.24 -7.90 -5.65
N LEU A 147 -4.97 -7.75 -6.95
CA LEU A 147 -3.89 -6.89 -7.45
C LEU A 147 -4.09 -5.44 -7.01
N TRP A 148 -5.32 -4.92 -7.12
CA TRP A 148 -5.68 -3.58 -6.67
C TRP A 148 -5.43 -3.38 -5.17
N VAL A 149 -5.88 -4.34 -4.36
CA VAL A 149 -5.65 -4.33 -2.91
C VAL A 149 -4.16 -4.26 -2.60
N ASP A 150 -3.35 -5.05 -3.31
CA ASP A 150 -1.91 -5.12 -3.07
C ASP A 150 -1.20 -3.84 -3.55
N MET A 151 -1.67 -3.21 -4.62
CA MET A 151 -1.20 -1.90 -5.03
C MET A 151 -1.58 -0.80 -4.02
N VAL A 152 -2.78 -0.81 -3.45
CA VAL A 152 -3.16 0.12 -2.36
C VAL A 152 -2.28 -0.11 -1.12
N ARG A 153 -1.97 -1.36 -0.78
CA ARG A 153 -1.05 -1.69 0.33
C ARG A 153 0.35 -1.17 0.08
N ALA A 154 0.88 -1.38 -1.13
CA ALA A 154 2.20 -0.89 -1.53
C ALA A 154 2.32 0.64 -1.46
N MET A 155 1.21 1.37 -1.59
CA MET A 155 1.19 2.82 -1.46
C MET A 155 1.30 3.32 -0.02
N GLY A 156 1.05 2.48 1.00
CA GLY A 156 1.15 2.88 2.41
C GLY A 156 2.50 3.54 2.75
N PRO A 157 3.63 2.83 2.57
CA PRO A 157 4.96 3.39 2.80
C PRO A 157 5.28 4.61 1.92
N VAL A 158 4.83 4.60 0.66
CA VAL A 158 5.06 5.70 -0.29
C VAL A 158 4.41 7.00 0.17
N VAL A 159 3.12 6.94 0.53
CA VAL A 159 2.36 8.09 1.01
C VAL A 159 2.94 8.61 2.32
N ALA A 160 3.36 7.72 3.22
CA ALA A 160 4.05 8.13 4.43
C ALA A 160 5.36 8.86 4.13
N ALA A 161 6.15 8.39 3.16
CA ALA A 161 7.41 9.03 2.78
C ALA A 161 7.19 10.42 2.20
N ILE A 162 6.32 10.54 1.20
CA ILE A 162 5.99 11.81 0.55
C ILE A 162 5.42 12.83 1.54
N ALA A 163 4.52 12.39 2.42
CA ALA A 163 3.90 13.28 3.40
C ALA A 163 4.88 13.76 4.49
N ARG A 164 6.01 13.08 4.68
CA ARG A 164 7.11 13.60 5.53
C ARG A 164 8.00 14.57 4.78
N HIS A 165 8.26 14.32 3.49
CA HIS A 165 9.07 15.21 2.68
C HIS A 165 8.74 15.05 1.19
N ALA A 166 8.32 16.13 0.52
CA ALA A 166 7.91 16.07 -0.88
C ALA A 166 9.01 16.50 -1.87
N PHE A 167 10.20 16.91 -1.40
CA PHE A 167 11.27 17.49 -2.22
C PHE A 167 10.74 18.61 -3.17
N ALA A 168 10.00 19.56 -2.60
CA ALA A 168 9.36 20.70 -3.29
C ALA A 168 8.43 20.32 -4.45
N GLN A 169 8.08 19.04 -4.58
CA GLN A 169 7.09 18.59 -5.54
C GLN A 169 5.69 18.72 -4.97
N ASP A 170 4.73 18.82 -5.88
CA ASP A 170 3.34 18.52 -5.56
C ASP A 170 3.21 17.05 -5.12
N GLU A 171 2.59 16.82 -3.96
CA GLU A 171 2.52 15.49 -3.33
C GLU A 171 1.74 14.48 -4.20
N GLU A 172 0.68 14.96 -4.86
CA GLU A 172 -0.16 14.15 -5.75
C GLU A 172 0.61 13.75 -7.00
N ALA A 173 1.22 14.72 -7.70
CA ALA A 173 2.04 14.47 -8.88
C ALA A 173 3.23 13.56 -8.56
N LEU A 174 3.87 13.76 -7.40
CA LEU A 174 4.96 12.92 -6.96
C LEU A 174 4.51 11.48 -6.72
N ALA A 175 3.38 11.26 -6.03
CA ALA A 175 2.87 9.92 -5.79
C ALA A 175 2.53 9.17 -7.08
N VAL A 176 1.91 9.86 -8.06
CA VAL A 176 1.64 9.29 -9.40
C VAL A 176 2.94 8.89 -10.09
N ARG A 177 3.96 9.77 -10.05
CA ARG A 177 5.28 9.52 -10.64
C ARG A 177 5.97 8.33 -9.98
N VAL A 178 5.94 8.26 -8.65
CA VAL A 178 6.51 7.14 -7.87
C VAL A 178 5.82 5.85 -8.22
N LEU A 179 4.49 5.78 -8.12
CA LEU A 179 3.75 4.55 -8.41
C LEU A 179 4.00 4.06 -9.85
N THR A 180 4.06 4.98 -10.81
CA THR A 180 4.43 4.65 -12.20
C THR A 180 5.80 4.02 -12.29
N HIS A 181 6.78 4.55 -11.55
CA HIS A 181 8.15 4.01 -11.49
C HIS A 181 8.18 2.63 -10.81
N LEU A 182 7.52 2.47 -9.66
CA LEU A 182 7.42 1.19 -8.94
C LEU A 182 6.79 0.11 -9.82
N ARG A 183 5.70 0.44 -10.51
CA ARG A 183 5.01 -0.50 -11.41
C ARG A 183 5.90 -0.94 -12.57
N LYS A 184 6.58 0.02 -13.23
CA LYS A 184 7.49 -0.27 -14.34
C LYS A 184 8.68 -1.11 -13.87
N GLY A 185 9.28 -0.76 -12.73
CA GLY A 185 10.37 -1.52 -12.13
C GLY A 185 9.96 -2.94 -11.77
N THR A 186 8.82 -3.09 -11.10
CA THR A 186 8.24 -4.37 -10.69
C THR A 186 7.91 -5.25 -11.90
N GLY A 187 7.28 -4.71 -12.93
CA GLY A 187 7.00 -5.44 -14.16
C GLY A 187 8.27 -6.00 -14.79
N ARG A 188 9.30 -5.16 -14.96
CA ARG A 188 10.61 -5.60 -15.47
C ARG A 188 11.27 -6.66 -14.59
N ALA A 189 11.15 -6.53 -13.27
CA ALA A 189 11.72 -7.50 -12.33
C ALA A 189 11.02 -8.87 -12.46
N VAL A 190 9.70 -8.88 -12.49
CA VAL A 190 8.89 -10.11 -12.66
C VAL A 190 9.18 -10.76 -14.01
N ASP A 191 9.22 -9.98 -15.10
CA ASP A 191 9.62 -10.45 -16.43
C ASP A 191 10.96 -11.17 -16.41
N ARG A 192 11.94 -10.59 -15.73
CA ARG A 192 13.29 -11.13 -15.70
C ARG A 192 13.44 -12.35 -14.79
N ILE A 193 12.63 -12.47 -13.74
CA ILE A 193 12.66 -13.60 -12.80
C ILE A 193 11.93 -14.81 -13.38
N LEU A 194 10.74 -14.59 -13.94
CA LEU A 194 9.87 -15.66 -14.42
C LEU A 194 10.13 -16.02 -15.89
N GLY A 195 10.65 -15.08 -16.69
CA GLY A 195 10.79 -15.26 -18.14
C GLY A 195 9.44 -15.48 -18.81
N ASP A 196 9.43 -16.31 -19.86
CA ASP A 196 8.22 -16.68 -20.63
C ASP A 196 7.40 -17.79 -19.97
N ALA A 197 7.54 -18.00 -18.65
CA ALA A 197 6.81 -19.06 -17.95
C ALA A 197 5.28 -18.86 -18.09
N PRO A 198 4.53 -19.87 -18.58
CA PRO A 198 3.11 -19.75 -18.91
C PRO A 198 2.19 -19.89 -17.69
N ASP A 199 2.62 -19.46 -16.50
CA ASP A 199 1.81 -19.47 -15.28
C ASP A 199 1.33 -18.05 -14.95
N PRO A 200 0.16 -17.61 -15.50
CA PRO A 200 -0.45 -16.32 -15.17
C PRO A 200 -0.68 -16.13 -13.67
N GLY A 201 -1.03 -17.19 -12.93
CA GLY A 201 -1.32 -17.13 -11.51
C GLY A 201 -0.05 -16.85 -10.68
N GLY A 202 1.02 -17.57 -10.98
CA GLY A 202 2.34 -17.33 -10.40
C GLY A 202 2.88 -15.94 -10.73
N ARG A 203 2.63 -15.46 -11.95
CA ARG A 203 3.07 -14.13 -12.38
C ARG A 203 2.34 -12.99 -11.68
N ALA A 204 1.02 -13.07 -11.54
CA ALA A 204 0.24 -12.08 -10.79
C ALA A 204 0.64 -12.05 -9.30
N THR A 205 0.87 -13.23 -8.71
CA THR A 205 1.34 -13.37 -7.32
C THR A 205 2.72 -12.75 -7.14
N ALA A 206 3.67 -13.04 -8.05
CA ALA A 206 5.01 -12.46 -8.03
C ALA A 206 4.97 -10.94 -8.19
N PHE A 207 4.12 -10.43 -9.09
CA PHE A 207 3.94 -9.00 -9.27
C PHE A 207 3.39 -8.31 -8.02
N SER A 208 2.36 -8.88 -7.39
CA SER A 208 1.79 -8.34 -6.14
C SER A 208 2.84 -8.30 -5.01
N ALA A 209 3.57 -9.40 -4.80
CA ALA A 209 4.62 -9.46 -3.78
C ALA A 209 5.73 -8.45 -4.04
N MET A 210 6.15 -8.32 -5.30
CA MET A 210 7.18 -7.38 -5.71
C MET A 210 6.71 -5.92 -5.61
N MET A 211 5.45 -5.62 -5.88
CA MET A 211 4.88 -4.28 -5.71
C MET A 211 4.90 -3.85 -4.25
N THR A 212 4.51 -4.74 -3.34
CA THR A 212 4.56 -4.49 -1.89
C THR A 212 5.99 -4.18 -1.45
N LEU A 213 6.96 -5.01 -1.88
CA LEU A 213 8.38 -4.78 -1.60
C LEU A 213 8.90 -3.47 -2.23
N ALA A 214 8.47 -3.14 -3.44
CA ALA A 214 8.89 -1.92 -4.12
C ALA A 214 8.44 -0.65 -3.37
N GLY A 215 7.24 -0.67 -2.77
CA GLY A 215 6.75 0.42 -1.91
C GLY A 215 7.66 0.65 -0.70
N GLU A 216 8.01 -0.43 0.00
CA GLU A 216 8.94 -0.37 1.15
C GLU A 216 10.35 0.11 0.72
N LEU A 217 10.90 -0.45 -0.35
CA LEU A 217 12.23 -0.06 -0.85
C LEU A 217 12.28 1.42 -1.25
N TYR A 218 11.21 1.93 -1.86
CA TYR A 218 11.10 3.34 -2.19
C TYR A 218 11.09 4.19 -0.94
N ALA A 219 10.24 3.86 0.05
CA ALA A 219 10.15 4.61 1.29
C ALA A 219 11.52 4.67 2.01
N GLU A 220 12.25 3.55 2.06
CA GLU A 220 13.62 3.50 2.61
C GLU A 220 14.62 4.35 1.83
N CYS A 221 14.55 4.36 0.49
CA CYS A 221 15.39 5.25 -0.32
C CYS A 221 15.05 6.72 -0.08
N HIS A 222 13.76 7.03 0.03
CA HIS A 222 13.24 8.36 0.25
C HIS A 222 13.68 8.89 1.62
N TYR A 223 13.49 8.11 2.70
CA TYR A 223 13.92 8.51 4.04
C TYR A 223 15.43 8.67 4.14
N SER A 224 16.21 7.77 3.52
CA SER A 224 17.67 7.91 3.50
C SER A 224 18.13 9.21 2.83
N GLU A 225 17.45 9.65 1.76
CA GLU A 225 17.78 10.92 1.11
C GLU A 225 17.33 12.12 1.93
N MET A 226 16.13 12.06 2.52
CA MET A 226 15.65 13.06 3.47
C MET A 226 16.65 13.24 4.64
N GLU A 227 17.10 12.15 5.26
CA GLU A 227 18.09 12.18 6.34
C GLU A 227 19.42 12.79 5.89
N ARG A 228 19.88 12.46 4.67
CA ARG A 228 21.09 13.06 4.08
C ARG A 228 20.97 14.58 3.99
N ILE A 229 19.84 15.09 3.50
CA ILE A 229 19.58 16.53 3.38
C ILE A 229 19.47 17.17 4.76
N LEU A 230 18.77 16.51 5.69
CA LEU A 230 18.62 17.00 7.08
C LEU A 230 19.94 17.00 7.86
N ALA A 231 20.92 16.21 7.45
CA ALA A 231 22.27 16.20 8.01
C ALA A 231 23.18 17.31 7.45
N LEU A 232 22.79 18.00 6.37
CA LEU A 232 23.55 19.12 5.83
C LEU A 232 23.53 20.31 6.81
N PRO A 233 24.64 21.08 6.92
CA PRO A 233 24.65 22.40 7.56
C PRO A 233 23.54 23.31 7.03
N GLU A 234 23.07 24.26 7.85
CA GLU A 234 21.92 25.11 7.50
C GLU A 234 22.17 25.96 6.23
N ASP A 235 23.38 26.48 6.07
CA ASP A 235 23.82 27.24 4.89
C ASP A 235 23.90 26.36 3.63
N GLU A 236 24.41 25.13 3.75
CA GLU A 236 24.44 24.17 2.65
C GLU A 236 23.04 23.68 2.27
N ARG A 237 22.16 23.49 3.25
CA ARG A 237 20.77 23.08 3.03
C ARG A 237 19.97 24.16 2.32
N GLN A 238 20.16 25.42 2.69
CA GLN A 238 19.55 26.56 2.00
C GLN A 238 20.06 26.65 0.56
N ALA A 239 21.37 26.54 0.35
CA ALA A 239 21.96 26.51 -0.99
C ALA A 239 21.45 25.32 -1.83
N TYR A 240 21.22 24.16 -1.19
CA TYR A 240 20.66 22.97 -1.83
C TYR A 240 19.21 23.18 -2.29
N ALA A 241 18.38 23.82 -1.45
CA ALA A 241 17.01 24.17 -1.80
C ALA A 241 16.94 25.18 -2.98
N ASP A 242 17.87 26.14 -3.01
CA ASP A 242 17.90 27.19 -4.02
C ASP A 242 18.44 26.73 -5.40
N ALA A 243 19.17 25.61 -5.47
CA ALA A 243 19.95 25.18 -6.64
C ALA A 243 19.35 24.02 -7.46
N GLU A 244 18.02 23.88 -7.52
CA GLU A 244 17.32 22.69 -8.09
C GLU A 244 17.64 21.36 -7.34
N GLY A 245 18.32 21.41 -6.20
CA GLY A 245 18.77 20.23 -5.45
C GLY A 245 17.62 19.31 -5.02
N GLU A 246 16.42 19.85 -4.85
CA GLU A 246 15.24 19.04 -4.52
C GLU A 246 14.79 18.13 -5.68
N GLU A 247 14.93 18.56 -6.93
CA GLU A 247 14.67 17.68 -8.08
C GLU A 247 15.78 16.63 -8.26
N GLU A 248 17.03 17.02 -8.00
CA GLU A 248 18.17 16.09 -7.98
C GLU A 248 18.03 15.02 -6.87
N SER A 249 17.42 15.39 -5.73
CA SER A 249 17.14 14.44 -4.63
C SER A 249 16.26 13.29 -5.10
N LEU A 250 15.20 13.58 -5.86
CA LEU A 250 14.33 12.55 -6.40
C LEU A 250 15.04 11.64 -7.41
N VAL A 251 15.96 12.20 -8.21
CA VAL A 251 16.81 11.40 -9.09
C VAL A 251 17.69 10.45 -8.28
N SER A 252 18.27 10.92 -7.18
CA SER A 252 19.04 10.09 -6.23
C SER A 252 18.19 8.97 -5.64
N VAL A 253 16.98 9.29 -5.17
CA VAL A 253 16.01 8.32 -4.63
C VAL A 253 15.69 7.24 -5.66
N PHE A 254 15.33 7.61 -6.89
CA PHE A 254 15.01 6.64 -7.93
C PHE A 254 16.20 5.77 -8.34
N ARG A 255 17.42 6.35 -8.39
CA ARG A 255 18.64 5.60 -8.69
C ARG A 255 18.95 4.58 -7.60
N ALA A 256 18.83 4.97 -6.33
CA ALA A 256 19.02 4.07 -5.19
C ALA A 256 17.96 2.96 -5.20
N PHE A 257 16.70 3.30 -5.49
CA PHE A 257 15.61 2.35 -5.63
C PHE A 257 15.90 1.31 -6.73
N ASP A 258 16.26 1.76 -7.94
CA ASP A 258 16.56 0.87 -9.08
C ASP A 258 17.73 -0.07 -8.77
N ALA A 259 18.74 0.42 -8.04
CA ALA A 259 19.86 -0.41 -7.59
C ALA A 259 19.41 -1.49 -6.58
N ARG A 260 18.61 -1.13 -5.56
CA ARG A 260 18.09 -2.09 -4.56
C ARG A 260 17.15 -3.12 -5.20
N LEU A 261 16.28 -2.68 -6.11
CA LEU A 261 15.40 -3.59 -6.86
C LEU A 261 16.21 -4.56 -7.73
N SER A 262 17.31 -4.08 -8.34
CA SER A 262 18.23 -4.94 -9.09
C SER A 262 18.94 -5.97 -8.20
N MET A 263 19.26 -5.63 -6.94
CA MET A 263 19.81 -6.60 -5.98
C MET A 263 18.80 -7.69 -5.62
N VAL A 264 17.54 -7.32 -5.38
CA VAL A 264 16.44 -8.30 -5.13
C VAL A 264 16.35 -9.28 -6.29
N PHE A 265 16.45 -8.78 -7.52
CA PHE A 265 16.48 -9.61 -8.70
C PHE A 265 17.65 -10.62 -8.71
N VAL A 266 18.87 -10.18 -8.40
CA VAL A 266 20.05 -11.08 -8.36
C VAL A 266 19.84 -12.18 -7.33
N VAL A 267 19.30 -11.85 -6.16
CA VAL A 267 18.99 -12.83 -5.11
C VAL A 267 17.90 -13.81 -5.58
N ALA A 268 16.82 -13.31 -6.18
CA ALA A 268 15.74 -14.16 -6.68
C ALA A 268 16.23 -15.16 -7.74
N GLN A 269 17.13 -14.74 -8.63
CA GLN A 269 17.75 -15.65 -9.61
C GLN A 269 18.65 -16.70 -8.94
N ALA A 270 19.47 -16.30 -7.98
CA ALA A 270 20.33 -17.23 -7.26
C ALA A 270 19.52 -18.31 -6.52
N VAL A 271 18.41 -17.92 -5.87
CA VAL A 271 17.49 -18.84 -5.20
C VAL A 271 16.85 -19.82 -6.19
N ARG A 272 16.39 -19.33 -7.34
CA ARG A 272 15.81 -20.19 -8.40
C ARG A 272 16.81 -21.24 -8.89
N GLN A 273 18.06 -20.86 -9.09
CA GLN A 273 19.13 -21.76 -9.53
C GLN A 273 19.48 -22.82 -8.47
N GLN A 274 19.49 -22.46 -7.18
CA GLN A 274 19.76 -23.40 -6.09
C GLN A 274 18.59 -24.36 -5.80
N GLY A 275 17.36 -23.93 -6.07
CA GLY A 275 16.15 -24.72 -5.81
C GLY A 275 15.79 -25.78 -6.87
N GLY A 276 16.55 -25.92 -7.95
CA GLY A 276 16.28 -26.90 -9.01
C GLY A 276 15.00 -26.62 -9.82
N LEU A 277 14.45 -25.40 -9.74
CA LEU A 277 13.29 -24.95 -10.51
C LEU A 277 13.78 -24.37 -11.86
N SER A 278 14.26 -25.24 -12.74
CA SER A 278 14.52 -24.91 -14.15
C SER A 278 13.22 -24.93 -14.94
#